data_AF-A0A506QVN3-F1
#
_entry.id   AF-A0A506QVN3-F1
#
_cell.length_a   1.000
_cell.length_b   1.000
_cell.length_c   1.000
_cell.angle_alpha   90.00
_cell.angle_beta   90.00
_cell.angle_gamma   90.00
#
_symmetry.space_group_name_H-M   'P 1'
#
loop_
_entity.id
_entity.type
_entity.pdbx_description
1 polymer ?
#
loop_
_entity_poly.entity_id
_entity_poly.type
_entity_poly.pdbx_seq_one_letter_code
_entity_poly.pdbx_strand_id
1 'polypeptide(L)'
;MTQEEKFTLNTLQAFTACDFEAYRDRGETFRQRLTGAVLNALQLPDCWRTDCEMRGEWGGAYPVHLRLTRTDAAGLAIELVSPSATSPLWSMVLNDIRTRSSVRLCVSYGFEPAVMSATLKKITEYTRAGFTGAGEMVTALLMGGHAA
;
A
#
# COMPACT_ATOMS: atom_id res chain seq x y z
N MET A 1 27.30 -3.57 -19.84
CA MET A 1 26.43 -4.42 -19.01
C MET A 1 26.24 -3.72 -17.68
N THR A 2 25.15 -2.97 -17.51
CA THR A 2 24.79 -2.40 -16.21
C THR A 2 24.26 -3.54 -15.34
N GLN A 3 24.93 -3.78 -14.21
CA GLN A 3 24.45 -4.71 -13.19
C GLN A 3 23.02 -4.31 -12.83
N GLU A 4 22.04 -5.21 -13.00
CA GLU A 4 20.66 -4.89 -12.68
C GLU A 4 20.53 -4.72 -11.16
N GLU A 5 20.41 -3.47 -10.74
CA GLU A 5 20.15 -3.12 -9.34
C GLU A 5 18.79 -3.71 -8.93
N LYS A 6 18.84 -4.75 -8.09
CA LYS A 6 17.65 -5.47 -7.58
C LYS A 6 17.33 -4.97 -6.19
N PHE A 7 16.14 -4.41 -6.01
CA PHE A 7 15.65 -4.02 -4.70
C PHE A 7 15.29 -5.26 -3.88
N THR A 8 15.97 -5.45 -2.75
CA THR A 8 15.63 -6.48 -1.75
C THR A 8 14.76 -5.89 -0.66
N LEU A 9 14.13 -6.73 0.18
CA LEU A 9 13.38 -6.24 1.35
C LEU A 9 14.28 -5.40 2.27
N ASN A 10 15.50 -5.86 2.55
CA ASN A 10 16.47 -5.12 3.37
C ASN A 10 16.79 -3.75 2.76
N THR A 11 16.88 -3.68 1.43
CA THR A 11 17.08 -2.42 0.70
C THR A 11 15.90 -1.47 0.93
N LEU A 12 14.67 -1.94 0.73
CA LEU A 12 13.45 -1.14 0.93
C LEU A 12 13.29 -0.64 2.37
N GLN A 13 13.73 -1.44 3.35
CA GLN A 13 13.67 -1.09 4.78
C GLN A 13 14.75 -0.09 5.21
N ALA A 14 15.89 -0.06 4.51
CA ALA A 14 16.98 0.86 4.78
C ALA A 14 16.80 2.23 4.09
N PHE A 15 15.92 2.34 3.10
CA PHE A 15 15.70 3.56 2.35
C PHE A 15 15.07 4.68 3.18
N THR A 16 15.62 5.87 3.03
CA THR A 16 15.03 7.12 3.46
C THR A 16 14.08 7.67 2.38
N ALA A 17 13.29 8.69 2.74
CA ALA A 17 12.46 9.41 1.76
C ALA A 17 13.30 9.95 0.58
N CYS A 18 14.49 10.48 0.86
CA CYS A 18 15.39 10.99 -0.18
C CYS A 18 15.85 9.88 -1.13
N ASP A 19 16.11 8.67 -0.63
CA ASP A 19 16.48 7.53 -1.47
C ASP A 19 15.34 7.16 -2.42
N PHE A 20 14.10 7.04 -1.90
CA PHE A 20 12.93 6.75 -2.73
C PHE A 20 12.72 7.80 -3.83
N GLU A 21 12.83 9.09 -3.50
CA GLU A 21 12.73 10.20 -4.46
C GLU A 21 13.85 10.11 -5.50
N ALA A 22 15.10 9.90 -5.09
CA ALA A 22 16.23 9.78 -5.99
C ALA A 22 16.07 8.62 -6.99
N TYR A 23 15.50 7.49 -6.57
CA TYR A 23 15.20 6.38 -7.48
C TYR A 23 14.08 6.68 -8.46
N ARG A 24 13.02 7.37 -8.01
CA ARG A 24 11.95 7.84 -8.90
C ARG A 24 12.52 8.78 -9.97
N ASP A 25 13.40 9.69 -9.59
CA ASP A 25 13.96 10.72 -10.49
C ASP A 25 14.93 10.14 -11.54
N ARG A 26 15.39 8.88 -11.37
CA ARG A 26 16.11 8.13 -12.41
C ARG A 26 15.20 7.68 -13.58
N GLY A 27 13.90 7.88 -13.47
CA GLY A 27 12.92 7.67 -14.52
C GLY A 27 12.01 6.45 -14.31
N GLU A 28 11.08 6.29 -15.24
CA GLU A 28 9.96 5.34 -15.16
C GLU A 28 10.40 3.90 -14.88
N THR A 29 11.44 3.40 -15.55
CA THR A 29 11.93 2.03 -15.36
C THR A 29 12.35 1.74 -13.92
N PHE A 30 12.99 2.71 -13.25
CA PHE A 30 13.39 2.55 -11.85
C PHE A 30 12.17 2.62 -10.93
N ARG A 31 11.22 3.51 -11.21
CA ARG A 31 9.95 3.58 -10.48
C ARG A 31 9.17 2.27 -10.59
N GLN A 32 9.06 1.70 -11.78
CA GLN A 32 8.40 0.40 -12.01
C GLN A 32 9.09 -0.72 -11.23
N ARG A 33 10.43 -0.78 -11.23
CA ARG A 33 11.20 -1.77 -10.47
C ARG A 33 10.99 -1.63 -8.96
N LEU A 34 10.99 -0.41 -8.46
CA LEU A 34 10.76 -0.08 -7.05
C LEU A 34 9.34 -0.50 -6.62
N THR A 35 8.34 -0.11 -7.40
CA THR A 35 6.94 -0.53 -7.23
C THR A 35 6.78 -2.05 -7.26
N GLY A 36 7.43 -2.72 -8.21
CA GLY A 36 7.42 -4.18 -8.33
C GLY A 36 8.05 -4.88 -7.12
N ALA A 37 9.12 -4.32 -6.56
CA ALA A 37 9.77 -4.87 -5.36
C ALA A 37 8.88 -4.76 -4.12
N VAL A 38 8.17 -3.63 -3.95
CA VAL A 38 7.20 -3.43 -2.88
C VAL A 38 6.05 -4.43 -3.00
N LEU A 39 5.47 -4.58 -4.21
CA LEU A 39 4.42 -5.56 -4.46
C LEU A 39 4.87 -7.00 -4.18
N ASN A 40 6.07 -7.35 -4.63
CA ASN A 40 6.66 -8.66 -4.35
C ASN A 40 6.88 -8.88 -2.84
N ALA A 41 7.25 -7.85 -2.08
CA ALA A 41 7.41 -7.97 -0.64
C ALA A 41 6.08 -8.14 0.12
N LEU A 42 4.98 -7.57 -0.39
CA LEU A 42 3.65 -7.68 0.23
C LEU A 42 3.04 -9.07 0.11
N GLN A 43 3.41 -9.87 -0.91
CA GLN A 43 2.86 -11.22 -1.10
C GLN A 43 1.31 -11.21 -1.01
N LEU A 44 0.69 -10.34 -1.83
CA LEU A 44 -0.74 -10.08 -1.78
C LEU A 44 -1.55 -11.35 -2.08
N PRO A 45 -2.65 -11.61 -1.35
CA PRO A 45 -3.58 -12.68 -1.71
C PRO A 45 -4.25 -12.43 -3.07
N ASP A 46 -4.56 -13.50 -3.82
CA ASP A 46 -5.13 -13.44 -5.17
C ASP A 46 -6.46 -12.68 -5.29
N CYS A 47 -7.17 -12.48 -4.17
CA CYS A 47 -8.41 -11.70 -4.14
C CYS A 47 -8.22 -10.18 -4.30
N TRP A 48 -6.97 -9.70 -4.28
CA TRP A 48 -6.66 -8.28 -4.43
C TRP A 48 -6.30 -7.94 -5.87
N ARG A 49 -6.97 -6.92 -6.41
CA ARG A 49 -6.54 -6.23 -7.62
C ARG A 49 -5.61 -5.10 -7.25
N THR A 50 -4.56 -4.91 -8.05
CA THR A 50 -3.54 -3.91 -7.80
C THR A 50 -3.43 -3.00 -9.01
N ASP A 51 -3.59 -1.70 -8.76
CA ASP A 51 -3.17 -0.63 -9.65
C ASP A 51 -2.00 0.12 -9.00
N CYS A 52 -1.17 0.77 -9.80
CA CYS A 52 -0.03 1.51 -9.28
C CYS A 52 0.32 2.70 -10.17
N GLU A 53 0.87 3.74 -9.53
CA GLU A 53 1.29 4.94 -10.23
C GLU A 53 2.68 4.78 -10.82
N MET A 54 2.80 4.89 -12.14
CA MET A 54 4.08 4.72 -12.85
C MET A 54 4.64 6.00 -13.44
N ARG A 55 3.79 6.93 -13.87
CA ARG A 55 4.17 8.15 -14.63
C ARG A 55 3.68 9.45 -14.01
N GLY A 56 2.95 9.38 -12.90
CA GLY A 56 2.34 10.58 -12.29
C GLY A 56 0.86 10.76 -12.64
N GLU A 57 0.21 9.71 -13.14
CA GLU A 57 -1.21 9.66 -13.48
C GLU A 57 -2.13 10.00 -12.30
N TRP A 58 -1.63 9.90 -11.06
CA TRP A 58 -2.31 10.24 -9.81
C TRP A 58 -1.67 11.44 -9.10
N GLY A 59 -0.90 12.26 -9.83
CA GLY A 59 -0.25 13.49 -9.35
C GLY A 59 1.23 13.34 -8.97
N GLY A 60 1.79 12.13 -8.96
CA GLY A 60 3.22 11.87 -8.80
C GLY A 60 3.77 12.17 -7.40
N ALA A 61 2.89 12.32 -6.40
CA ALA A 61 3.26 12.78 -5.07
C ALA A 61 4.14 11.79 -4.28
N TYR A 62 4.10 10.50 -4.62
CA TYR A 62 4.83 9.46 -3.92
C TYR A 62 5.66 8.61 -4.90
N PRO A 63 6.93 8.31 -4.58
CA PRO A 63 7.77 7.40 -5.36
C PRO A 63 7.09 6.06 -5.65
N VAL A 64 6.45 5.45 -4.64
CA VAL A 64 5.57 4.29 -4.79
C VAL A 64 4.17 4.66 -4.30
N HIS A 65 3.18 4.47 -5.17
CA HIS A 65 1.77 4.62 -4.84
C HIS A 65 1.02 3.43 -5.42
N LEU A 66 0.46 2.60 -4.55
CA LEU A 66 -0.35 1.45 -4.90
C LEU A 66 -1.80 1.71 -4.52
N ARG A 67 -2.73 1.28 -5.36
CA ARG A 67 -4.15 1.21 -5.05
C ARG A 67 -4.59 -0.25 -5.13
N LEU A 68 -5.03 -0.78 -3.99
CA LEU A 68 -5.48 -2.15 -3.83
C LEU A 68 -7.01 -2.15 -3.73
N THR A 69 -7.67 -2.92 -4.58
CA THR A 69 -9.14 -3.01 -4.62
C THR A 69 -9.59 -4.46 -4.61
N ARG A 70 -10.86 -4.67 -4.28
CA ARG A 70 -11.49 -5.98 -4.31
C ARG A 70 -12.86 -5.91 -4.97
N THR A 71 -13.25 -6.98 -5.64
CA THR A 71 -14.56 -7.06 -6.30
C THR A 71 -15.71 -7.27 -5.32
N ASP A 72 -15.47 -7.98 -4.21
CA ASP A 72 -16.47 -8.28 -3.17
C ASP A 72 -16.71 -7.13 -2.19
N ALA A 73 -15.88 -6.08 -2.24
CA ALA A 73 -16.02 -4.87 -1.43
C ALA A 73 -16.04 -3.61 -2.31
N ALA A 74 -16.87 -3.63 -3.35
CA ALA A 74 -16.97 -2.55 -4.33
C ALA A 74 -17.26 -1.20 -3.64
N GLY A 75 -16.31 -0.27 -3.72
CA GLY A 75 -16.36 1.05 -3.06
C GLY A 75 -15.29 1.26 -1.99
N LEU A 76 -14.63 0.20 -1.53
CA LEU A 76 -13.42 0.30 -0.71
C LEU A 76 -12.17 0.19 -1.59
N ALA A 77 -11.20 1.05 -1.33
CA ALA A 77 -9.87 1.00 -1.91
C ALA A 77 -8.83 1.25 -0.83
N ILE A 78 -7.73 0.51 -0.85
CA ILE A 78 -6.59 0.74 0.04
C ILE A 78 -5.48 1.38 -0.76
N GLU A 79 -5.05 2.57 -0.33
CA GLU A 79 -3.87 3.21 -0.89
C GLU A 79 -2.67 2.94 0.02
N LEU A 80 -1.60 2.41 -0.57
CA LEU A 80 -0.31 2.22 0.10
C LEU A 80 0.70 3.13 -0.57
N VAL A 81 1.23 4.08 0.20
CA VAL A 81 2.17 5.10 -0.27
C VAL A 81 3.49 5.01 0.48
N SER A 82 4.58 5.18 -0.25
CA SER A 82 5.94 5.26 0.31
C SER A 82 6.19 6.62 0.97
N PRO A 83 7.29 6.74 1.73
CA PRO A 83 7.90 8.01 2.01
C PRO A 83 8.16 8.80 0.72
N SER A 84 8.06 10.12 0.82
CA SER A 84 8.24 11.08 -0.26
C SER A 84 8.83 12.39 0.28
N ALA A 85 9.06 13.36 -0.61
CA ALA A 85 9.52 14.70 -0.23
C ALA A 85 8.63 15.41 0.81
N THR A 86 7.34 15.07 0.88
CA THR A 86 6.37 15.70 1.79
C THR A 86 6.01 14.85 3.00
N SER A 87 6.38 13.57 3.02
CA SER A 87 6.08 12.67 4.13
C SER A 87 7.18 11.63 4.33
N PRO A 88 7.76 11.49 5.54
CA PRO A 88 8.79 10.49 5.80
C PRO A 88 8.22 9.10 6.10
N LEU A 89 6.90 8.88 5.93
CA LEU A 89 6.20 7.72 6.43
C LEU A 89 5.68 6.84 5.29
N TRP A 90 5.83 5.53 5.45
CA TRP A 90 4.94 4.58 4.82
C TRP A 90 3.54 4.73 5.40
N SER A 91 2.53 4.81 4.54
CA SER A 91 1.13 4.94 4.96
C SER A 91 0.23 3.99 4.19
N MET A 92 -0.61 3.26 4.90
CA MET A 92 -1.73 2.51 4.32
C MET A 92 -3.03 3.17 4.73
N VAL A 93 -3.85 3.57 3.75
CA VAL A 93 -5.07 4.35 3.94
C VAL A 93 -6.24 3.62 3.30
N LEU A 94 -7.28 3.33 4.08
CA LEU A 94 -8.54 2.83 3.60
C LEU A 94 -9.40 4.00 3.14
N ASN A 95 -9.77 4.00 1.87
CA ASN A 95 -10.68 4.95 1.25
C ASN A 95 -12.03 4.28 0.99
N ASP A 96 -13.10 4.95 1.39
CA ASP A 96 -14.47 4.60 1.03
C ASP A 96 -14.98 5.65 0.03
N ILE A 97 -15.13 5.22 -1.22
CA ILE A 97 -15.51 6.08 -2.34
C ILE A 97 -16.97 6.53 -2.19
N ARG A 98 -17.82 5.71 -1.57
CA ARG A 98 -19.25 5.98 -1.44
C ARG A 98 -19.49 7.13 -0.46
N THR A 99 -18.75 7.14 0.65
CA THR A 99 -18.84 8.18 1.70
C THR A 99 -17.79 9.28 1.54
N ARG A 100 -16.83 9.11 0.62
CA ARG A 100 -15.65 9.97 0.45
C ARG A 100 -14.84 10.14 1.74
N SER A 101 -14.80 9.09 2.56
CA SER A 101 -14.05 9.08 3.82
C SER A 101 -12.76 8.30 3.68
N SER A 102 -11.71 8.75 4.35
CA SER A 102 -10.40 8.11 4.37
C SER A 102 -9.97 7.84 5.81
N VAL A 103 -9.48 6.63 6.09
CA VAL A 103 -8.98 6.23 7.41
C VAL A 103 -7.62 5.59 7.29
N ARG A 104 -6.67 6.05 8.11
CA ARG A 104 -5.29 5.57 8.10
C ARG A 104 -5.19 4.29 8.93
N LEU A 105 -4.80 3.19 8.27
CA LEU A 105 -4.75 1.84 8.86
C LEU A 105 -3.42 1.55 9.55
N CYS A 106 -2.31 1.87 8.88
CA CYS A 106 -0.98 1.77 9.46
C CYS A 106 -0.08 2.89 8.95
N VAL A 107 0.81 3.37 9.82
CA VAL A 107 1.88 4.30 9.49
C VAL A 107 3.16 3.88 10.18
N SER A 108 4.27 3.96 9.45
CA SER A 108 5.58 3.57 9.96
C SER A 108 6.68 4.34 9.23
N TYR A 109 7.80 4.59 9.93
CA TYR A 109 9.01 5.10 9.29
C TYR A 109 9.70 4.02 8.46
N GLY A 110 9.50 2.75 8.80
CA GLY A 110 10.07 1.61 8.08
C GLY A 110 9.05 0.96 7.15
N PHE A 111 9.55 0.24 6.14
CA PHE A 111 8.71 -0.62 5.33
C PHE A 111 8.45 -1.95 6.06
N GLU A 112 7.22 -2.13 6.53
CA GLU A 112 6.80 -3.30 7.33
C GLU A 112 5.79 -4.16 6.56
N PRO A 113 6.22 -4.91 5.52
CA PRO A 113 5.31 -5.67 4.68
C PRO A 113 4.52 -6.71 5.47
N ALA A 114 5.12 -7.36 6.48
CA ALA A 114 4.42 -8.34 7.29
C ALA A 114 3.17 -7.75 8.01
N VAL A 115 3.28 -6.53 8.54
CA VAL A 115 2.17 -5.82 9.20
C VAL A 115 1.11 -5.40 8.19
N MET A 116 1.54 -4.85 7.06
CA MET A 116 0.65 -4.44 5.97
C MET A 116 -0.14 -5.64 5.43
N SER A 117 0.54 -6.74 5.11
CA SER A 117 -0.08 -7.97 4.60
C SER A 117 -0.99 -8.64 5.62
N ALA A 118 -0.64 -8.64 6.90
CA ALA A 118 -1.53 -9.13 7.96
C ALA A 118 -2.81 -8.29 8.05
N THR A 119 -2.70 -6.96 7.88
CA THR A 119 -3.86 -6.06 7.87
C THR A 119 -4.74 -6.31 6.65
N LEU A 120 -4.15 -6.48 5.45
CA LEU A 120 -4.88 -6.82 4.23
C LEU A 120 -5.60 -8.17 4.34
N LYS A 121 -5.01 -9.15 5.04
CA LYS A 121 -5.66 -10.43 5.35
C LYS A 121 -6.86 -10.25 6.27
N LYS A 122 -6.75 -9.47 7.35
CA LYS A 122 -7.91 -9.17 8.23
C LYS A 122 -9.03 -8.47 7.47
N ILE A 123 -8.69 -7.49 6.62
CA ILE A 123 -9.68 -6.82 5.77
C ILE A 123 -10.36 -7.84 4.84
N THR A 124 -9.60 -8.78 4.29
CA THR A 124 -10.15 -9.87 3.47
C THR A 124 -11.17 -10.72 4.21
N GLU A 125 -10.90 -11.03 5.48
CA GLU A 125 -11.79 -11.81 6.34
C GLU A 125 -13.06 -11.01 6.66
N TYR A 126 -12.91 -9.75 7.03
CA TYR A 126 -14.04 -8.88 7.35
C TYR A 126 -14.92 -8.57 6.14
N THR A 127 -14.36 -8.30 4.95
CA THR A 127 -15.19 -8.12 3.75
C THR A 127 -16.00 -9.37 3.43
N ARG A 128 -15.43 -10.56 3.64
CA ARG A 128 -16.15 -11.84 3.46
C ARG A 128 -17.24 -12.05 4.52
N ALA A 129 -17.05 -11.53 5.73
CA ALA A 129 -18.06 -11.53 6.78
C ALA A 129 -19.14 -10.44 6.62
N GLY A 130 -19.06 -9.62 5.55
CA GLY A 130 -20.07 -8.62 5.21
C GLY A 130 -19.75 -7.18 5.65
N PHE A 131 -18.60 -6.95 6.27
CA PHE A 131 -18.14 -5.59 6.61
C PHE A 131 -17.71 -4.88 5.32
N THR A 132 -18.54 -3.96 4.84
CA THR A 132 -18.30 -3.29 3.55
C THR A 132 -18.07 -1.80 3.67
N GLY A 133 -18.37 -1.17 4.82
CA GLY A 133 -18.08 0.24 5.09
C GLY A 133 -16.73 0.47 5.76
N ALA A 134 -16.05 1.60 5.46
CA ALA A 134 -14.75 1.89 6.08
C ALA A 134 -14.82 2.07 7.61
N GLY A 135 -15.90 2.68 8.13
CA GLY A 135 -16.09 2.84 9.57
C GLY A 135 -16.17 1.50 10.29
N GLU A 136 -17.03 0.60 9.80
CA GLU A 136 -17.19 -0.75 10.37
C GLU A 136 -15.89 -1.55 10.29
N MET A 137 -15.18 -1.45 9.16
CA MET A 137 -13.89 -2.11 8.95
C MET A 137 -12.85 -1.67 9.99
N VAL A 138 -12.75 -0.36 10.22
CA VAL A 138 -11.79 0.21 11.18
C VAL A 138 -12.16 -0.19 12.60
N THR A 139 -13.44 -0.13 12.96
CA THR A 139 -13.92 -0.61 14.26
C THR A 139 -13.58 -2.10 14.45
N ALA A 140 -13.82 -2.95 13.46
CA ALA A 140 -13.50 -4.37 13.51
C ALA A 140 -11.97 -4.63 13.63
N LEU A 141 -11.15 -3.83 12.94
CA LEU A 141 -9.68 -3.91 13.04
C LEU A 141 -9.18 -3.50 14.43
N LEU A 142 -9.74 -2.44 15.02
CA LEU A 142 -9.37 -1.93 16.35
C LEU A 142 -9.80 -2.87 17.48
N MET A 143 -11.00 -3.47 17.36
CA MET A 143 -11.53 -4.37 18.38
C MET A 143 -10.93 -5.79 18.34
N GLY A 144 -10.01 -6.06 17.39
CA GLY A 144 -9.33 -7.36 17.26
C GLY A 144 -10.26 -8.52 16.86
N GLY A 145 -11.42 -8.22 16.27
CA GLY A 145 -12.59 -9.09 16.22
C GLY A 145 -12.35 -10.50 15.66
N HIS A 146 -12.48 -11.50 16.54
CA HIS A 146 -12.98 -12.81 16.12
C HIS A 146 -14.38 -12.62 15.53
N ALA A 147 -14.61 -13.10 14.31
CA ALA A 147 -15.97 -13.31 13.82
C ALA A 147 -16.68 -14.27 14.78
N ALA A 148 -17.80 -13.82 15.35
CA ALA A 148 -18.69 -14.66 16.15
C ALA A 148 -19.42 -15.68 15.26
#